data_AF-A0A942IU16-F1
#
_entry.id   AF-A0A942IU16-F1
#
_cell.length_a   1.000
_cell.length_b   1.000
_cell.length_c   1.000
_cell.angle_alpha   90.00
_cell.angle_beta   90.00
_cell.angle_gamma   90.00
#
_symmetry.space_group_name_H-M   'P 1'
#
loop_
_entity.id
_entity.type
_entity.pdbx_description
1 polymer ?
#
loop_
_entity_poly.entity_id
_entity_poly.type
_entity_poly.pdbx_seq_one_letter_code
_entity_poly.pdbx_strand_id
1 'polypeptide(L)'
;VPTPASNPQPNPSPQGKGSGEKELSYTPDPAEKDLIDALGLAGPKAAEAVAAEDFAGAMAALATLRAPIDQFFDAVTVNDADPAKRSYRLSLLARFRDAVHGVADFSRIEG
;
A
#
# COMPACT_ATOMS: atom_id res chain seq x y z
N VAL A 1 22.92 16.70 53.23
CA VAL A 1 22.45 15.59 52.37
C VAL A 1 22.43 16.09 50.94
N PRO A 2 23.33 15.65 50.06
CA PRO A 2 23.29 16.05 48.65
C PRO A 2 22.31 15.17 47.85
N THR A 3 21.40 15.82 47.13
CA THR A 3 20.51 15.24 46.10
C THR A 3 21.34 14.68 44.93
N PRO A 4 21.05 13.46 44.43
CA PRO A 4 21.68 12.97 43.22
C PRO A 4 21.10 13.66 41.98
N ALA A 5 22.00 14.09 41.10
CA ALA A 5 21.71 14.65 39.79
C ALA A 5 20.96 13.64 38.91
N SER A 6 19.81 14.04 38.37
CA SER A 6 19.14 13.33 37.28
C SER A 6 19.97 13.51 36.01
N ASN A 7 20.69 12.46 35.64
CA ASN A 7 21.41 12.36 34.38
C ASN A 7 20.39 12.28 33.21
N PRO A 8 20.62 12.95 32.07
CA PRO A 8 19.74 12.86 30.92
C PRO A 8 19.93 11.50 30.24
N GLN A 9 18.83 10.76 30.06
CA GLN A 9 18.88 9.51 29.32
C GLN A 9 19.09 9.83 27.83
N PRO A 10 20.17 9.37 27.18
CA PRO A 10 20.37 9.55 25.75
C PRO A 10 19.42 8.63 25.01
N ASN A 11 18.72 9.20 24.03
CA ASN A 11 17.84 8.51 23.11
C ASN A 11 18.69 7.63 22.18
N PRO A 12 18.55 6.29 22.16
CA PRO A 12 19.06 5.49 21.07
C PRO A 12 17.92 5.28 20.07
N SER A 13 17.95 6.06 18.99
CA SER A 13 17.29 5.65 17.75
C SER A 13 18.09 4.48 17.15
N PRO A 14 17.49 3.32 16.87
CA PRO A 14 18.01 2.43 15.84
C PRO A 14 17.23 2.69 14.55
N GLN A 15 17.91 3.31 13.59
CA GLN A 15 17.52 3.22 12.19
C GLN A 15 17.68 1.77 11.75
N GLY A 16 16.57 1.04 11.66
CA GLY A 16 16.48 -0.25 10.98
C GLY A 16 15.97 -0.03 9.56
N LYS A 17 16.83 -0.22 8.56
CA LYS A 17 16.45 -0.24 7.15
C LYS A 17 15.71 -1.54 6.85
N GLY A 18 14.43 -1.41 6.50
CA GLY A 18 13.60 -2.47 5.94
C GLY A 18 12.55 -1.82 5.04
N SER A 19 12.79 -1.84 3.73
CA SER A 19 11.80 -1.45 2.75
C SER A 19 10.61 -2.41 2.84
N GLY A 20 9.43 -1.91 3.24
CA GLY A 20 8.20 -2.37 2.61
C GLY A 20 7.19 -3.20 3.40
N GLU A 21 7.37 -3.55 4.67
CA GLU A 21 6.32 -4.25 5.43
C GLU A 21 6.13 -3.56 6.78
N LYS A 22 5.14 -2.66 6.85
CA LYS A 22 4.65 -2.13 8.12
C LYS A 22 4.16 -3.35 8.90
N GLU A 23 4.88 -3.72 9.97
CA GLU A 23 4.47 -4.81 10.87
C GLU A 23 3.07 -4.47 11.36
N LEU A 24 2.08 -5.18 10.83
CA LEU A 24 0.69 -4.89 11.12
C LEU A 24 0.46 -5.20 12.59
N SER A 25 0.04 -4.21 13.36
CA SER A 25 -0.30 -4.37 14.77
C SER A 25 -1.57 -5.21 14.99
N TYR A 26 -2.17 -5.71 13.90
CA TYR A 26 -3.39 -6.52 13.87
C TYR A 26 -3.33 -7.53 12.72
N THR A 27 -4.12 -8.59 12.81
CA THR A 27 -4.26 -9.56 11.72
C THR A 27 -5.15 -8.97 10.61
N PRO A 28 -4.66 -8.84 9.37
CA PRO A 28 -5.46 -8.30 8.27
C PRO A 28 -6.71 -9.12 7.99
N ASP A 29 -7.80 -8.45 7.64
CA ASP A 29 -8.98 -9.14 7.14
C ASP A 29 -8.67 -9.84 5.81
N PRO A 30 -9.35 -10.95 5.47
CA PRO A 30 -9.11 -11.67 4.21
C PRO A 30 -9.17 -10.76 2.97
N ALA A 31 -10.12 -9.83 2.93
CA ALA A 31 -10.24 -8.87 1.83
C ALA A 31 -9.07 -7.87 1.76
N GLU A 32 -8.43 -7.52 2.88
CA GLU A 32 -7.20 -6.72 2.87
C GLU A 32 -6.06 -7.53 2.25
N LYS A 33 -5.94 -8.80 2.65
CA LYS A 33 -4.92 -9.71 2.11
C LYS A 33 -5.09 -9.91 0.61
N ASP A 34 -6.31 -10.17 0.15
CA ASP A 34 -6.61 -10.37 -1.27
C ASP A 34 -6.26 -9.12 -2.09
N LEU A 35 -6.55 -7.92 -1.56
CA LEU A 35 -6.15 -6.66 -2.19
C LEU A 35 -4.63 -6.48 -2.22
N ILE A 36 -3.92 -6.82 -1.15
CA ILE A 36 -2.45 -6.76 -1.09
C ILE A 36 -1.84 -7.67 -2.15
N ASP A 37 -2.28 -8.92 -2.20
CA ASP A 37 -1.77 -9.94 -3.12
C ASP A 37 -2.07 -9.54 -4.57
N ALA A 38 -3.28 -9.04 -4.84
CA ALA A 38 -3.66 -8.54 -6.16
C ALA A 38 -2.82 -7.34 -6.59
N LEU A 39 -2.57 -6.36 -5.70
CA LEU A 39 -1.71 -5.22 -5.98
C LEU A 39 -0.26 -5.64 -6.25
N GLY A 40 0.25 -6.63 -5.51
CA GLY A 40 1.58 -7.20 -5.71
C GLY A 40 1.75 -7.88 -7.07
N LEU A 41 0.67 -8.41 -7.65
CA LEU A 41 0.68 -9.05 -8.96
C LEU A 41 0.40 -8.07 -10.11
N ALA A 42 -0.57 -7.18 -9.94
CA ALA A 42 -1.02 -6.28 -11.01
C ALA A 42 -0.01 -5.16 -11.29
N GLY A 43 0.66 -4.62 -10.26
CA GLY A 43 1.64 -3.54 -10.42
C GLY A 43 2.78 -3.91 -11.38
N PRO A 44 3.52 -5.00 -11.13
CA PRO A 44 4.59 -5.45 -12.02
C PRO A 44 4.09 -5.78 -13.43
N LYS A 45 2.96 -6.49 -13.56
CA LYS A 45 2.39 -6.84 -14.87
C LYS A 45 2.00 -5.61 -15.68
N ALA A 46 1.39 -4.61 -15.04
CA ALA A 46 1.03 -3.36 -15.68
C ALA A 46 2.29 -2.59 -16.13
N ALA A 47 3.32 -2.54 -15.29
CA ALA A 47 4.60 -1.89 -15.64
C ALA A 47 5.33 -2.60 -16.80
N GLU A 48 5.36 -3.93 -16.80
CA GLU A 48 5.93 -4.74 -17.88
C GLU A 48 5.18 -4.54 -19.20
N ALA A 49 3.85 -4.56 -19.16
CA ALA A 49 3.01 -4.34 -20.35
C ALA A 49 3.19 -2.92 -20.90
N VAL A 50 3.25 -1.90 -20.05
CA VAL A 50 3.56 -0.52 -20.46
C VAL A 50 4.95 -0.43 -21.10
N ALA A 51 5.97 -1.06 -20.51
CA ALA A 51 7.32 -1.05 -21.06
C ALA A 51 7.41 -1.76 -22.43
N ALA A 52 6.48 -2.66 -22.72
CA ALA A 52 6.33 -3.34 -24.00
C ALA A 52 5.35 -2.63 -24.97
N GLU A 53 4.87 -1.44 -24.63
CA GLU A 53 3.84 -0.69 -25.38
C GLU A 53 2.50 -1.45 -25.52
N ASP A 54 2.28 -2.49 -24.71
CA ASP A 54 1.03 -3.24 -24.63
C ASP A 54 0.07 -2.59 -23.63
N PHE A 55 -0.50 -1.45 -24.04
CA PHE A 55 -1.47 -0.72 -23.23
C PHE A 55 -2.74 -1.52 -22.96
N ALA A 56 -3.12 -2.43 -23.86
CA ALA A 56 -4.27 -3.32 -23.65
C ALA A 56 -3.98 -4.32 -22.53
N GLY A 57 -2.79 -4.92 -22.51
CA GLY A 57 -2.31 -5.78 -21.44
C GLY A 57 -2.20 -5.05 -20.10
N ALA A 58 -1.72 -3.80 -20.11
CA ALA A 58 -1.65 -2.98 -18.90
C ALA A 58 -3.04 -2.67 -18.33
N MET A 59 -3.99 -2.28 -19.19
CA MET A 59 -5.38 -2.05 -18.81
C MET A 59 -6.06 -3.33 -18.30
N ALA A 60 -5.80 -4.48 -18.94
CA ALA A 60 -6.31 -5.77 -18.48
C ALA A 60 -5.75 -6.17 -17.11
N ALA A 61 -4.45 -5.96 -16.87
CA ALA A 61 -3.82 -6.20 -15.58
C ALA A 61 -4.45 -5.33 -14.48
N LEU A 62 -4.65 -4.03 -14.74
CA LEU A 62 -5.34 -3.14 -13.79
C LEU A 62 -6.80 -3.49 -13.60
N ALA A 63 -7.51 -3.95 -14.63
CA ALA A 63 -8.90 -4.38 -14.52
C ALA A 63 -9.07 -5.55 -13.53
N THR A 64 -8.06 -6.41 -13.37
CA THR A 64 -8.08 -7.48 -12.36
C THR A 64 -8.18 -6.96 -10.92
N LEU A 65 -7.77 -5.72 -10.66
CA LEU A 65 -7.86 -5.10 -9.33
C LEU A 65 -9.29 -4.68 -8.96
N ARG A 66 -10.23 -4.65 -9.92
CA ARG A 66 -11.61 -4.23 -9.69
C ARG A 66 -12.35 -5.13 -8.69
N ALA A 67 -12.23 -6.44 -8.85
CA ALA A 67 -12.89 -7.40 -7.95
C ALA A 67 -12.37 -7.31 -6.49
N PRO A 68 -11.05 -7.34 -6.22
CA PRO A 68 -10.55 -7.28 -4.85
C PRO A 68 -10.77 -5.91 -4.20
N ILE A 69 -10.75 -4.80 -4.96
CA ILE A 69 -11.06 -3.48 -4.38
C ILE A 69 -12.54 -3.36 -4.00
N ASP A 70 -13.46 -3.89 -4.82
CA ASP A 70 -14.89 -3.89 -4.52
C ASP A 70 -15.16 -4.77 -3.27
N GLN A 71 -14.57 -5.97 -3.19
CA GLN A 71 -14.65 -6.84 -2.01
C GLN A 71 -14.07 -6.21 -0.75
N PHE A 72 -12.97 -5.46 -0.88
CA PHE A 72 -12.39 -4.71 0.22
C PHE A 72 -13.38 -3.66 0.75
N PHE A 73 -14.04 -2.89 -0.12
CA PHE A 73 -15.03 -1.90 0.34
C PHE A 73 -16.28 -2.53 0.95
N ASP A 74 -16.69 -3.71 0.48
CA ASP A 74 -17.85 -4.43 1.03
C ASP A 74 -17.55 -5.04 2.41
N ALA A 75 -16.34 -5.58 2.60
CA ALA A 75 -15.97 -6.30 3.81
C ALA A 75 -15.27 -5.44 4.88
N VAL A 76 -14.61 -4.35 4.49
CA VAL A 76 -13.69 -3.60 5.33
C VAL A 76 -14.15 -2.16 5.54
N THR A 77 -14.33 -1.77 6.80
CA THR A 77 -14.63 -0.38 7.15
C THR A 77 -13.36 0.47 7.09
N VAL A 78 -13.19 1.27 6.03
CA VAL A 78 -11.97 2.09 5.83
C VAL A 78 -11.73 3.08 6.97
N ASN A 79 -12.78 3.77 7.41
CA ASN A 79 -12.72 4.70 8.54
C ASN A 79 -12.98 3.99 9.87
N ASP A 80 -12.14 2.98 10.16
CA ASP A 80 -12.19 2.24 11.42
C ASP A 80 -11.88 3.16 12.61
N ALA A 81 -12.41 2.83 13.79
CA ALA A 81 -12.10 3.52 15.03
C ALA A 81 -10.64 3.28 15.45
N ASP A 82 -10.04 2.15 15.04
CA ASP A 82 -8.63 1.87 15.24
C ASP A 82 -7.76 2.70 14.26
N PRO A 83 -6.93 3.64 14.76
CA PRO A 83 -6.09 4.46 13.91
C PRO A 83 -5.02 3.66 13.15
N ALA A 84 -4.57 2.51 13.67
CA ALA A 84 -3.60 1.66 12.99
C ALA A 84 -4.23 1.00 11.75
N LYS A 85 -5.42 0.41 11.91
CA LYS A 85 -6.22 -0.15 10.80
C LYS A 85 -6.52 0.90 9.74
N ARG A 86 -7.04 2.06 10.17
CA ARG A 86 -7.35 3.17 9.27
C ARG A 86 -6.13 3.62 8.47
N SER A 87 -4.98 3.83 9.12
CA SER A 87 -3.74 4.23 8.45
C SER A 87 -3.31 3.22 7.40
N TYR A 88 -3.42 1.93 7.71
CA TYR A 88 -3.03 0.88 6.79
C TYR A 88 -3.98 0.77 5.59
N ARG A 89 -5.29 0.75 5.84
CA ARG A 89 -6.34 0.72 4.80
C ARG A 89 -6.20 1.89 3.83
N LEU A 90 -5.98 3.11 4.34
CA LEU A 90 -5.72 4.27 3.50
C LEU A 90 -4.43 4.13 2.66
N SER A 91 -3.39 3.48 3.21
CA SER A 91 -2.17 3.21 2.45
C SER A 91 -2.38 2.19 1.33
N LEU A 92 -3.25 1.19 1.52
CA LEU A 92 -3.63 0.25 0.45
C LEU A 92 -4.39 0.97 -0.67
N LEU A 93 -5.34 1.84 -0.32
CA LEU A 93 -6.06 2.64 -1.30
C LEU A 93 -5.14 3.59 -2.08
N ALA A 94 -4.14 4.18 -1.41
CA ALA A 94 -3.13 4.99 -2.08
C ALA A 94 -2.29 4.15 -3.06
N ARG A 95 -1.83 2.96 -2.65
CA ARG A 95 -1.10 2.04 -3.56
C ARG A 95 -1.93 1.63 -4.77
N PHE A 96 -3.21 1.31 -4.57
CA PHE A 96 -4.12 1.02 -5.67
C PHE A 96 -4.25 2.20 -6.64
N ARG A 97 -4.48 3.41 -6.12
CA ARG A 97 -4.54 4.62 -6.94
C ARG A 97 -3.24 4.82 -7.72
N ASP A 98 -2.09 4.65 -7.08
CA ASP A 98 -0.80 4.86 -7.70
C ASP A 98 -0.54 3.82 -8.81
N ALA A 99 -0.97 2.57 -8.63
CA ALA A 99 -0.90 1.54 -9.67
C ALA A 99 -1.76 1.90 -10.91
N VAL A 100 -2.97 2.43 -10.70
CA VAL A 100 -3.86 2.86 -11.80
C VAL A 100 -3.35 4.13 -12.47
N HIS A 101 -2.87 5.10 -11.68
CA HIS A 101 -2.30 6.35 -12.19
C HIS A 101 -1.04 6.12 -13.02
N GLY A 102 -0.20 5.15 -12.65
CA GLY A 102 1.00 4.81 -13.42
C GLY A 102 0.67 4.56 -14.89
N VAL A 103 -0.28 3.67 -15.19
CA VAL A 103 -0.70 3.37 -16.57
C VAL A 103 -1.40 4.57 -17.23
N ALA A 104 -2.20 5.34 -16.46
CA ALA A 104 -2.91 6.51 -16.98
C ALA A 104 -1.97 7.66 -17.39
N ASP A 105 -0.85 7.87 -16.70
CA ASP A 105 0.12 8.93 -17.05
C ASP A 105 0.85 8.62 -18.36
N PHE A 106 1.18 7.35 -18.66
CA PHE A 106 1.78 6.99 -19.95
C PHE A 106 0.84 7.26 -21.13
N SER A 107 -0.47 7.10 -20.95
CA SER A 107 -1.46 7.41 -21.98
C SER A 107 -1.50 8.90 -22.38
N ARG A 108 -0.90 9.80 -21.58
CA ARG A 108 -0.87 11.24 -21.82
C ARG A 108 0.40 11.74 -22.49
N ILE A 109 1.48 10.95 -22.48
CA ILE A 109 2.78 11.37 -23.02
C ILE A 109 2.89 11.06 -24.52
N GLU A 110 2.12 10.10 -25.03
CA GLU A 110 2.07 9.75 -26.46
C GLU A 110 0.93 10.41 -27.24
N GLY A 111 0.30 11.45 -26.69
CA GLY A 111 -0.79 12.22 -27.32
C GLY A 111 -0.34 13.50 -28.01
#